data_AF-A0A5P2QR21-F1
#
_entry.id   AF-A0A5P2QR21-F1
#
_cell.length_a   1.000
_cell.length_b   1.000
_cell.length_c   1.000
_cell.angle_alpha   90.00
_cell.angle_beta   90.00
_cell.angle_gamma   90.00
#
_symmetry.space_group_name_H-M   'P 1'
#
loop_
_entity.id
_entity.type
_entity.pdbx_description
1 polymer ?
#
loop_
_entity_poly.entity_id
_entity_poly.type
_entity_poly.pdbx_seq_one_letter_code
_entity_poly.pdbx_strand_id
1 'polypeptide(L)'
;MTRKMSDSLSDMEKPYADQAARIVWHRNLLGLTQDDYGKKAGLKRAAINNYESGDFQIGLAAARALRRTYGLALDFIYEGEVEALPMNLRKALLDNPIER
;
A
#
# COMPACT_ATOMS: atom_id res chain seq x y z
N MET A 1 39.85 2.87 10.17
CA MET A 1 38.77 2.35 11.05
C MET A 1 37.81 3.49 11.33
N THR A 2 36.91 3.77 10.39
CA THR A 2 35.86 4.80 10.51
C THR A 2 34.88 4.63 9.34
N ARG A 3 33.98 3.65 9.46
CA ARG A 3 32.78 3.55 8.63
C ARG A 3 31.65 3.03 9.50
N LYS A 4 31.10 3.91 10.33
CA LYS A 4 29.89 3.71 11.12
C LYS A 4 29.28 5.09 11.34
N MET A 5 28.27 5.43 10.54
CA MET A 5 27.24 6.44 10.81
C MET A 5 26.33 6.69 9.59
N SER A 6 26.77 6.35 8.36
CA SER A 6 25.95 6.54 7.15
C SER A 6 24.96 5.40 6.85
N ASP A 7 25.18 4.18 7.36
CA ASP A 7 24.27 3.04 7.15
C ASP A 7 23.07 3.03 8.13
N SER A 8 23.04 3.93 9.12
CA SER A 8 22.09 3.86 10.23
C SER A 8 20.74 4.54 9.97
N LEU A 9 20.59 5.27 8.85
CA LEU A 9 19.32 5.90 8.45
C LEU A 9 18.54 5.05 7.43
N SER A 10 19.19 4.13 6.72
CA SER A 10 18.56 3.17 5.80
C SER A 10 18.00 1.92 6.50
N ASP A 11 18.37 1.68 7.75
CA ASP A 11 17.96 0.50 8.54
C ASP A 11 16.59 0.67 9.24
N MET A 12 15.93 1.82 9.12
CA MET A 12 14.70 2.16 9.85
C MET A 12 13.43 2.24 8.99
N GLU A 13 13.53 1.95 7.70
CA GLU A 13 12.37 1.88 6.81
C GLU A 13 11.98 0.41 6.60
N LYS A 14 10.71 0.10 6.84
CA LYS A 14 10.24 -1.28 6.74
C LYS A 14 10.36 -1.77 5.29
N PRO A 15 10.66 -3.07 5.05
CA PRO A 15 11.00 -3.55 3.71
C PRO A 15 9.93 -3.30 2.63
N TYR A 16 8.67 -3.12 3.04
CA TYR A 16 7.52 -2.88 2.17
C TYR A 16 6.72 -1.64 2.59
N ALA A 17 7.39 -0.65 3.17
CA ALA A 17 6.75 0.60 3.63
C ALA A 17 6.04 1.35 2.49
N ASP A 18 6.60 1.31 1.29
CA ASP A 18 6.02 1.91 0.09
C ASP A 18 4.71 1.24 -0.35
N GLN A 19 4.65 -0.09 -0.36
CA GLN A 19 3.43 -0.86 -0.63
C GLN A 19 2.38 -0.61 0.45
N ALA A 20 2.81 -0.59 1.71
CA ALA A 20 1.95 -0.28 2.85
C ALA A 20 1.31 1.10 2.70
N ALA A 21 2.10 2.13 2.38
CA ALA A 21 1.62 3.50 2.21
C ALA A 21 0.53 3.61 1.13
N ARG A 22 0.67 2.90 0.01
CA ARG A 22 -0.34 2.88 -1.07
C ARG A 22 -1.63 2.19 -0.66
N ILE A 23 -1.53 1.09 0.12
CA ILE A 23 -2.70 0.38 0.64
C ILE A 23 -3.43 1.22 1.69
N VAL A 24 -2.68 1.84 2.61
CA VAL A 24 -3.21 2.74 3.64
C VAL A 24 -3.90 3.95 3.01
N TRP A 25 -3.25 4.59 2.03
CA TRP A 25 -3.81 5.71 1.28
C TRP A 25 -5.15 5.35 0.67
N HIS A 26 -5.21 4.24 -0.07
CA HIS A 26 -6.44 3.84 -0.74
C HIS A 26 -7.55 3.47 0.26
N ARG A 27 -7.22 2.79 1.36
CA ARG A 27 -8.20 2.48 2.41
C ARG A 27 -8.75 3.76 3.05
N ASN A 28 -7.88 4.71 3.37
CA ASN A 28 -8.25 5.99 3.98
C ASN A 28 -9.09 6.85 3.03
N LEU A 29 -8.76 6.86 1.73
CA LEU A 29 -9.55 7.51 0.68
C LEU A 29 -11.01 7.02 0.69
N LEU A 30 -11.24 5.73 0.97
CA LEU A 30 -12.57 5.13 1.06
C LEU A 30 -13.24 5.32 2.42
N GLY A 31 -12.53 5.87 3.43
CA GLY A 31 -13.03 6.02 4.80
C GLY A 31 -13.29 4.68 5.51
N LEU A 32 -12.58 3.61 5.13
CA LEU A 32 -12.84 2.26 5.64
C LEU A 32 -11.87 1.88 6.77
N THR A 33 -12.38 1.07 7.71
CA THR A 33 -11.54 0.35 8.66
C THR A 33 -10.77 -0.77 7.95
N GLN A 34 -9.68 -1.27 8.54
CA GLN A 34 -8.94 -2.42 7.98
C GLN A 34 -9.83 -3.66 7.84
N ASP A 35 -10.81 -3.82 8.73
CA ASP A 35 -11.74 -4.95 8.71
C ASP A 35 -12.73 -4.84 7.55
N ASP A 36 -13.37 -3.68 7.38
CA ASP A 36 -14.31 -3.44 6.27
C ASP A 36 -13.61 -3.52 4.91
N TYR A 37 -12.41 -2.94 4.83
CA TYR A 37 -11.58 -2.96 3.63
C TYR A 37 -11.19 -4.38 3.23
N GLY A 38 -10.78 -5.19 4.22
CA GLY A 38 -10.48 -6.60 4.02
C GLY A 38 -11.72 -7.40 3.61
N LYS A 39 -12.81 -7.30 4.37
CA LYS A 39 -14.06 -8.04 4.14
C LYS A 39 -14.62 -7.83 2.73
N LYS A 40 -14.69 -6.58 2.27
CA LYS A 40 -15.14 -6.26 0.90
C LYS A 40 -14.24 -6.87 -0.19
N ALA A 41 -12.95 -7.07 0.09
CA ALA A 41 -12.00 -7.73 -0.79
C ALA A 41 -11.89 -9.25 -0.59
N GLY A 42 -12.64 -9.83 0.34
CA GLY A 42 -12.50 -11.25 0.70
C GLY A 42 -11.18 -11.58 1.43
N LEU A 43 -10.60 -10.59 2.12
CA LEU A 43 -9.36 -10.71 2.89
C LEU A 43 -9.65 -10.62 4.40
N LYS A 44 -8.85 -11.31 5.20
CA LYS A 44 -8.91 -11.21 6.67
C LYS A 44 -8.34 -9.87 7.13
N ARG A 45 -8.91 -9.26 8.18
CA ARG A 45 -8.36 -8.05 8.84
C ARG A 45 -6.87 -8.18 9.15
N ALA A 46 -6.44 -9.34 9.66
CA ALA A 46 -5.04 -9.60 9.99
C ALA A 46 -4.11 -9.55 8.77
N ALA A 47 -4.58 -9.98 7.59
CA ALA A 47 -3.78 -9.86 6.36
C ALA A 47 -3.60 -8.38 5.98
N ILE A 48 -4.67 -7.58 6.02
CA ILE A 48 -4.60 -6.13 5.80
C ILE A 48 -3.64 -5.47 6.79
N ASN A 49 -3.71 -5.84 8.07
CA ASN A 49 -2.80 -5.32 9.09
C ASN A 49 -1.32 -5.62 8.78
N ASN A 50 -0.99 -6.85 8.36
CA ASN A 50 0.37 -7.22 7.97
C ASN A 50 0.88 -6.44 6.74
N TYR A 51 0.00 -6.16 5.77
CA TYR A 51 0.39 -5.40 4.58
C TYR A 51 0.55 -3.91 4.88
N GLU A 52 -0.37 -3.34 5.64
CA GLU A 52 -0.30 -1.93 6.06
C GLU A 52 0.78 -1.68 7.11
N SER A 53 1.29 -2.72 7.77
CA SER A 53 2.43 -2.56 8.66
C SER A 53 3.70 -2.29 7.89
N GLY A 54 3.83 -2.73 6.63
CA GLY A 54 5.07 -2.65 5.84
C GLY A 54 6.11 -3.71 6.16
N ASP A 55 5.84 -4.60 7.12
CA ASP A 55 6.75 -5.70 7.49
C ASP A 55 6.66 -6.86 6.50
N PHE A 56 5.53 -7.01 5.81
CA PHE A 56 5.25 -8.10 4.88
C PHE A 56 4.80 -7.59 3.52
N GLN A 57 5.37 -8.16 2.47
CA GLN A 57 4.93 -7.90 1.11
C GLN A 57 3.48 -8.35 0.93
N ILE A 58 2.69 -7.57 0.20
CA ILE A 58 1.39 -8.06 -0.23
C ILE A 58 1.56 -9.20 -1.23
N GLY A 59 0.93 -10.34 -0.96
CA GLY A 59 0.92 -11.47 -1.87
C GLY A 59 0.07 -11.20 -3.12
N LEU A 60 0.46 -11.78 -4.26
CA LEU A 60 -0.22 -11.57 -5.55
C LEU A 60 -1.74 -11.87 -5.49
N ALA A 61 -2.15 -12.90 -4.75
CA ALA A 61 -3.56 -13.24 -4.59
C ALA A 61 -4.35 -12.12 -3.90
N ALA A 62 -3.78 -11.52 -2.85
CA ALA A 62 -4.39 -10.39 -2.14
C ALA A 62 -4.40 -9.12 -2.99
N ALA A 63 -3.30 -8.81 -3.69
CA ALA A 63 -3.25 -7.67 -4.60
C ALA A 63 -4.27 -7.79 -5.74
N ARG A 64 -4.45 -9.00 -6.31
CA ARG A 64 -5.52 -9.27 -7.29
C ARG A 64 -6.91 -9.10 -6.70
N ALA A 65 -7.11 -9.44 -5.42
CA ALA A 65 -8.39 -9.23 -4.75
C ALA A 65 -8.70 -7.74 -4.60
N LEU A 66 -7.74 -6.93 -4.14
CA LEU A 66 -7.87 -5.48 -4.07
C LEU A 66 -8.16 -4.86 -5.44
N ARG A 67 -7.46 -5.30 -6.49
CA ARG A 67 -7.72 -4.85 -7.86
C ARG A 67 -9.15 -5.16 -8.31
N ARG A 68 -9.65 -6.38 -8.09
CA ARG A 68 -11.01 -6.76 -8.51
C ARG A 68 -12.09 -6.00 -7.75
N THR A 69 -11.89 -5.75 -6.47
CA THR A 69 -12.90 -5.08 -5.63
C THR A 69 -12.90 -3.58 -5.81
N TYR A 70 -11.72 -2.96 -5.99
CA TYR A 70 -11.59 -1.51 -5.92
C TYR A 70 -10.98 -0.85 -7.16
N GLY A 71 -10.45 -1.64 -8.11
CA GLY A 71 -9.71 -1.10 -9.25
C GLY A 71 -8.28 -0.66 -8.91
N LEU A 72 -7.77 -0.93 -7.70
CA LEU A 72 -6.42 -0.60 -7.29
C LEU A 72 -5.40 -1.44 -8.09
N ALA A 73 -4.70 -0.82 -9.03
CA ALA A 73 -3.84 -1.50 -9.99
C ALA A 73 -2.65 -2.20 -9.33
N LEU A 74 -2.24 -3.35 -9.89
CA LEU A 74 -1.10 -4.13 -9.37
C LEU A 74 0.21 -3.35 -9.47
N ASP A 75 0.47 -2.73 -10.63
CA ASP A 75 1.69 -1.95 -10.88
C ASP A 75 1.74 -0.71 -9.98
N PHE A 76 0.57 -0.14 -9.66
CA PHE A 76 0.49 0.91 -8.66
C PHE A 76 0.83 0.38 -7.27
N ILE A 77 0.28 -0.77 -6.85
CA ILE A 77 0.54 -1.37 -5.53
C ILE A 77 2.02 -1.69 -5.34
N TYR A 78 2.64 -2.34 -6.33
CA TYR A 78 4.00 -2.86 -6.21
C TYR A 78 5.09 -1.83 -6.53
N GLU A 79 4.91 -1.03 -7.58
CA GLU A 79 6.03 -0.28 -8.14
C GLU A 79 5.89 1.23 -7.96
N GLY A 80 4.71 1.79 -8.15
CA GLY A 80 4.71 3.22 -8.45
C GLY A 80 3.60 3.68 -9.31
N GLU A 81 3.18 2.82 -10.23
CA GLU A 81 2.75 3.30 -11.54
C GLU A 81 1.39 3.97 -11.48
N VAL A 82 1.42 5.29 -11.33
CA VAL A 82 0.22 6.14 -11.25
C VAL A 82 -0.58 6.06 -12.54
N GLU A 83 0.08 5.88 -13.69
CA GLU A 83 -0.57 5.71 -14.99
C GLU A 83 -1.38 4.40 -15.10
N ALA A 84 -1.09 3.40 -14.25
CA ALA A 84 -1.87 2.18 -14.20
C ALA A 84 -3.20 2.35 -13.44
N LEU A 85 -3.39 3.45 -12.71
CA LEU A 85 -4.62 3.71 -11.98
C LEU A 85 -5.77 4.14 -12.91
N PRO A 86 -7.01 3.70 -12.62
CA PRO A 86 -8.20 4.32 -13.18
C PRO A 86 -8.22 5.85 -12.94
N MET A 87 -8.78 6.60 -13.90
CA MET A 87 -8.77 8.07 -13.89
C MET A 87 -9.27 8.69 -12.57
N ASN A 88 -10.31 8.10 -11.97
CA ASN A 88 -10.87 8.56 -10.70
C ASN A 88 -9.88 8.39 -9.53
N LEU A 89 -9.14 7.29 -9.48
CA LEU A 89 -8.11 7.06 -8.45
C LEU A 89 -6.88 7.91 -8.70
N ARG A 90 -6.47 8.08 -9.96
CA ARG A 90 -5.36 9.00 -10.32
C ARG A 90 -5.67 10.43 -9.90
N LYS A 91 -6.90 10.91 -10.16
CA LYS A 91 -7.35 12.22 -9.69
C LYS A 91 -7.33 12.30 -8.16
N ALA A 92 -7.89 11.31 -7.47
CA ALA A 92 -7.90 11.27 -6.01
C ALA A 92 -6.49 11.31 -5.40
N LEU A 93 -5.50 10.67 -6.06
CA LEU A 93 -4.10 10.69 -5.63
C LEU A 93 -3.46 12.06 -5.79
N LEU A 94 -3.81 12.80 -6.85
CA LEU A 94 -3.35 14.18 -7.04
C LEU A 94 -3.96 15.13 -5.99
N ASP A 95 -5.24 14.93 -5.67
CA ASP A 95 -5.94 15.72 -4.66
C ASP A 95 -5.49 15.39 -3.23
N ASN A 96 -5.11 14.13 -2.98
CA ASN A 96 -4.67 13.62 -1.67
C ASN A 96 -3.42 12.74 -1.87
N PRO A 97 -2.22 13.31 -1.96
CA PRO A 97 -1.00 12.55 -2.22
C PRO A 97 -0.59 11.68 -1.02
N ILE A 98 0.17 10.62 -1.30
CA ILE A 98 0.82 9.81 -0.27
C ILE A 98 1.96 10.63 0.33
N GLU A 99 1.87 10.94 1.63
CA GLU A 99 2.96 11.58 2.38
C GLU A 99 4.12 10.58 2.56
N ARG A 100 5.34 11.01 2.22
CA ARG A 100 6.57 10.23 2.44
C ARG A 100 7.22 10.63 3.75
#